data_AF-F0Z7H2-F1
#
_entry.id   AF-F0Z7H2-F1
#
_cell.length_a   1.000
_cell.length_b   1.000
_cell.length_c   1.000
_cell.angle_alpha   90.00
_cell.angle_beta   90.00
_cell.angle_gamma   90.00
#
_symmetry.space_group_name_H-M   'P 1'
#
loop_
_entity.id
_entity.type
_entity.pdbx_description
1 polymer ?
#
loop_
_entity_poly.entity_id
_entity_poly.type
_entity_poly.pdbx_seq_one_letter_code
_entity_poly.pdbx_strand_id
1 'polypeptide(L)'
;MLIDEELINKYQEYSFQRTIEVNPDLFSFCPTADCGYIFFWEKGDNPDFLCPKCDNRYCFKCRVDYHSSLSCEQYQKWAKENGKGDQLFEKLVEKQNYKKCPKCQRWVEKASGYEINYK
;
A
#
# COMPACT_ATOMS: atom_id res chain seq x y z
N MET A 1 22.29 18.26 -25.46
CA MET A 1 21.76 17.81 -24.16
C MET A 1 20.90 16.61 -24.44
N LEU A 2 21.47 15.41 -24.35
CA LEU A 2 20.73 14.15 -24.45
C LEU A 2 20.41 13.77 -23.01
N ILE A 3 19.12 13.66 -22.68
CA ILE A 3 18.69 13.15 -21.39
C ILE A 3 19.04 11.66 -21.39
N ASP A 4 19.71 11.22 -20.33
CA ASP A 4 20.09 9.82 -20.14
C ASP A 4 18.85 8.92 -20.14
N GLU A 5 18.95 7.76 -20.81
CA GLU A 5 17.86 6.80 -20.94
C GLU A 5 17.43 6.26 -19.56
N GLU A 6 18.38 6.07 -18.64
CA GLU A 6 18.10 5.68 -17.26
C GLU A 6 17.23 6.74 -16.55
N LEU A 7 17.55 8.02 -16.75
CA LEU A 7 16.80 9.12 -16.17
C LEU A 7 15.38 9.22 -16.75
N ILE A 8 15.21 8.96 -18.05
CA ILE A 8 13.91 8.91 -18.71
C ILE A 8 13.06 7.78 -18.12
N ASN A 9 13.63 6.57 -18.03
CA ASN A 9 12.93 5.40 -17.50
C ASN A 9 12.48 5.64 -16.05
N LYS A 10 13.37 6.17 -15.22
CA LYS A 10 13.06 6.51 -13.83
C LYS A 10 11.97 7.57 -13.72
N TYR A 11 12.00 8.60 -14.56
CA TYR A 11 10.94 9.61 -14.60
C TYR A 11 9.59 8.99 -14.99
N GLN A 12 9.57 8.14 -16.01
CA GLN A 12 8.35 7.45 -16.46
C GLN A 12 7.77 6.55 -15.38
N GLU A 13 8.61 5.74 -14.72
CA GLU A 13 8.18 4.88 -13.61
C GLU A 13 7.56 5.68 -12.47
N TYR A 14 8.22 6.75 -12.00
CA TYR A 14 7.66 7.57 -10.93
C TYR A 14 6.41 8.34 -11.34
N SER A 15 6.35 8.82 -12.58
CA SER A 15 5.16 9.51 -13.08
C SER A 15 3.98 8.56 -13.15
N PHE A 16 4.23 7.31 -13.56
CA PHE A 16 3.21 6.28 -13.65
C PHE A 16 2.73 5.82 -12.27
N GLN A 17 3.66 5.53 -11.35
CA GLN A 17 3.34 5.22 -9.95
C GLN A 17 2.51 6.33 -9.31
N ARG A 18 2.92 7.59 -9.48
CA ARG A 18 2.16 8.74 -8.97
C ARG A 18 0.75 8.79 -9.53
N THR A 19 0.57 8.51 -10.83
CA THR A 19 -0.74 8.54 -11.48
C THR A 19 -1.69 7.54 -10.82
N ILE A 20 -1.19 6.36 -10.45
CA ILE A 20 -1.96 5.33 -9.76
C ILE A 20 -2.27 5.76 -8.32
N GLU A 21 -1.26 6.29 -7.60
CA GLU A 21 -1.41 6.74 -6.21
C GLU A 21 -2.43 7.88 -6.03
N VAL A 22 -2.48 8.83 -6.96
CA VAL A 22 -3.41 9.98 -6.90
C VAL A 22 -4.81 9.65 -7.41
N ASN A 23 -5.00 8.48 -8.03
CA ASN A 23 -6.30 7.99 -8.51
C ASN A 23 -6.63 6.61 -7.90
N PRO A 24 -6.66 6.49 -6.56
CA PRO A 24 -6.89 5.23 -5.87
C PRO A 24 -8.30 4.66 -6.07
N ASP A 25 -9.20 5.46 -6.66
CA ASP A 25 -10.59 5.15 -7.02
C ASP A 25 -10.75 4.69 -8.48
N LEU A 26 -9.66 4.64 -9.25
CA LEU A 26 -9.64 4.17 -10.65
C LEU A 26 -8.57 3.13 -10.94
N PHE A 27 -7.41 3.20 -10.27
CA PHE A 27 -6.27 2.30 -10.51
C PHE A 27 -5.74 1.69 -9.22
N SER A 28 -5.26 0.44 -9.30
CA SER A 28 -4.60 -0.21 -8.18
C SER A 28 -3.62 -1.28 -8.66
N PHE A 29 -2.55 -1.44 -7.89
CA PHE A 29 -1.60 -2.51 -8.06
C PHE A 29 -2.16 -3.80 -7.46
N CYS A 30 -1.80 -4.93 -8.06
CA CYS A 30 -1.95 -6.24 -7.43
C CYS A 30 -1.20 -6.24 -6.08
N PRO A 31 -1.87 -6.63 -4.97
CA PRO A 31 -1.25 -6.66 -3.65
C PRO A 31 -0.10 -7.67 -3.50
N THR A 32 0.00 -8.66 -4.38
CA THR A 32 1.12 -9.63 -4.36
C THR A 32 2.45 -8.91 -4.53
N ALA A 33 3.38 -9.15 -3.60
CA ALA A 33 4.76 -8.68 -3.72
C ALA A 33 5.36 -9.05 -5.08
N ASP A 34 6.08 -8.11 -5.69
CA ASP A 34 6.77 -8.26 -6.98
C ASP A 34 5.88 -8.62 -8.20
N CYS A 35 4.55 -8.69 -8.04
CA CYS A 35 3.65 -8.92 -9.17
C CYS A 35 3.62 -7.70 -10.09
N GLY A 36 3.39 -6.50 -9.55
CA GLY A 36 3.38 -5.26 -10.36
C GLY A 36 2.30 -5.20 -11.44
N TYR A 37 1.35 -6.14 -11.47
CA TYR A 37 0.18 -6.05 -12.34
C TYR A 37 -0.71 -4.90 -11.88
N ILE A 38 -1.23 -4.11 -12.82
CA ILE A 38 -2.12 -2.99 -12.53
C ILE A 38 -3.45 -3.27 -13.20
N PHE A 39 -4.52 -2.97 -12.47
CA PHE A 39 -5.87 -3.05 -12.98
C PHE A 39 -6.59 -1.72 -12.78
N PHE A 40 -7.59 -1.50 -13.64
CA PHE A 40 -8.50 -0.37 -13.57
C PHE A 40 -9.91 -0.88 -13.23
N TRP A 41 -10.74 0.00 -12.69
CA TRP A 41 -12.17 -0.29 -12.49
C TRP A 41 -12.99 0.99 -12.59
N GLU A 42 -14.29 0.79 -12.69
CA GLU A 42 -15.30 1.83 -12.64
C GLU A 42 -16.26 1.61 -11.47
N LYS A 43 -16.93 2.68 -11.07
CA LYS A 43 -17.92 2.60 -9.99
C LYS A 43 -19.08 1.71 -10.43
N GLY A 44 -19.19 0.54 -9.80
CA GLY A 44 -20.22 -0.46 -10.11
C GLY A 44 -19.64 -1.83 -10.45
N ASP A 45 -18.33 -1.90 -10.73
CA ASP A 45 -17.67 -3.16 -11.00
C ASP A 45 -17.72 -4.13 -9.80
N ASN A 46 -17.71 -5.42 -10.12
CA ASN A 46 -17.62 -6.47 -9.13
C ASN A 46 -16.26 -6.33 -8.40
N PRO A 47 -16.24 -6.24 -7.05
CA PRO A 47 -14.99 -6.13 -6.30
C PRO A 47 -14.13 -7.40 -6.34
N ASP A 48 -14.61 -8.47 -6.97
CA ASP A 48 -13.93 -9.73 -7.17
C ASP A 48 -12.91 -9.66 -8.31
N PHE A 49 -11.63 -9.54 -7.97
CA PHE A 49 -10.54 -9.45 -8.92
C PHE A 49 -9.67 -10.70 -8.87
N LEU A 50 -9.46 -11.35 -10.02
CA LEU A 50 -8.47 -12.41 -10.22
C LEU A 50 -7.29 -11.84 -11.02
N CYS A 51 -6.09 -11.85 -10.44
CA CYS A 51 -4.92 -11.31 -11.13
C CYS A 51 -4.43 -12.30 -12.21
N PRO A 52 -4.33 -11.90 -13.49
CA PRO A 52 -3.90 -12.79 -14.56
C PRO A 52 -2.38 -13.07 -14.57
N LYS A 53 -1.61 -12.38 -13.73
CA LYS A 53 -0.15 -12.55 -13.62
C LYS A 53 0.25 -13.50 -12.50
N CYS A 54 -0.46 -13.48 -11.37
CA CYS A 54 -0.11 -14.27 -10.18
C CYS A 54 -1.22 -15.19 -9.70
N ASP A 55 -2.36 -15.24 -10.39
CA ASP A 55 -3.52 -16.09 -10.11
C ASP A 55 -4.15 -15.95 -8.71
N ASN A 56 -3.72 -14.94 -7.94
CA ASN A 56 -4.32 -14.63 -6.66
C ASN A 56 -5.60 -13.79 -6.84
N ARG A 57 -6.52 -13.97 -5.88
CA ARG A 57 -7.85 -13.37 -5.89
C ARG A 57 -8.02 -12.35 -4.77
N TYR A 58 -8.45 -11.15 -5.11
CA TYR A 58 -8.51 -10.01 -4.20
C TYR A 58 -9.87 -9.35 -4.20
N CYS A 59 -10.23 -8.77 -3.05
CA CYS A 59 -11.27 -7.77 -2.97
C CYS A 59 -10.68 -6.42 -3.35
N PHE A 60 -11.12 -5.84 -4.47
CA PHE A 60 -10.68 -4.52 -4.92
C PHE A 60 -10.97 -3.42 -3.89
N LYS A 61 -12.19 -3.38 -3.32
CA LYS A 61 -12.60 -2.34 -2.36
C LYS A 61 -11.74 -2.32 -1.10
N CYS A 62 -11.34 -3.49 -0.62
CA CYS A 62 -10.55 -3.65 0.60
C CYS A 62 -9.05 -3.74 0.34
N ARG A 63 -8.63 -4.10 -0.88
CA ARG A 63 -7.24 -4.42 -1.29
C ARG A 63 -6.62 -5.54 -0.46
N VAL A 64 -7.44 -6.52 -0.09
CA VAL A 64 -7.07 -7.73 0.67
C VAL A 64 -7.55 -8.95 -0.10
N ASP A 65 -7.26 -10.15 0.40
CA ASP A 65 -7.76 -11.39 -0.18
C ASP A 65 -9.30 -11.35 -0.33
N TYR A 66 -9.78 -11.93 -1.42
CA TYR A 66 -11.21 -11.90 -1.73
C TYR A 66 -12.03 -12.65 -0.67
N HIS A 67 -13.11 -12.01 -0.20
CA HIS A 67 -13.95 -12.51 0.89
C HIS A 67 -15.42 -12.66 0.41
N SER A 68 -15.76 -13.82 -0.14
CA SER A 68 -17.11 -14.08 -0.70
C SER A 68 -18.23 -14.12 0.33
N SER A 69 -17.93 -14.50 1.58
CA SER A 69 -18.93 -14.71 2.63
C SER A 69 -19.21 -13.49 3.51
N LEU A 70 -18.41 -12.43 3.39
CA LEU A 70 -18.50 -11.24 4.23
C LEU A 70 -18.56 -9.98 3.36
N SER A 71 -19.36 -9.01 3.78
CA SER A 71 -19.24 -7.65 3.24
C SER A 71 -17.87 -7.05 3.57
N CYS A 72 -17.44 -6.03 2.83
CA CYS A 72 -16.19 -5.31 3.10
C CYS A 72 -16.12 -4.82 4.56
N GLU A 73 -17.23 -4.29 5.07
CA GLU A 73 -17.34 -3.79 6.45
C GLU A 73 -17.21 -4.92 7.48
N GLN A 74 -17.87 -6.06 7.22
CA GLN A 74 -17.79 -7.24 8.10
C GLN A 74 -16.37 -7.81 8.12
N TYR A 75 -15.73 -7.92 6.95
CA TYR A 75 -14.35 -8.37 6.84
C TYR A 75 -13.40 -7.43 7.61
N GLN A 76 -13.53 -6.11 7.45
CA GLN A 76 -12.69 -5.15 8.17
C GLN A 76 -12.87 -5.24 9.68
N LYS A 77 -14.10 -5.39 10.16
CA LYS A 77 -14.37 -5.58 11.60
C LYS A 77 -13.72 -6.88 12.11
N TRP A 78 -13.92 -7.98 11.41
CA TRP A 78 -13.30 -9.26 11.75
C TRP A 78 -11.77 -9.16 11.75
N ALA A 79 -11.18 -8.54 10.72
CA ALA A 79 -9.75 -8.36 10.60
C ALA A 79 -9.17 -7.49 11.73
N LYS A 80 -9.91 -6.48 12.21
CA LYS A 80 -9.50 -5.68 13.38
C LYS A 80 -9.54 -6.47 14.68
N GLU A 81 -10.55 -7.34 14.85
CA GLU A 81 -10.71 -8.15 16.07
C GLU A 81 -9.75 -9.35 16.11
N ASN A 82 -9.37 -9.89 14.95
CA ASN A 82 -8.60 -11.13 14.82
C ASN A 82 -7.18 -10.91 14.27
N GLY A 83 -6.91 -9.74 13.70
CA GLY A 83 -5.62 -9.37 13.14
C GLY A 83 -4.61 -9.06 14.24
N LYS A 84 -3.54 -9.86 14.29
CA LYS A 84 -2.41 -9.61 15.20
C LYS A 84 -1.41 -8.60 14.65
N GLY A 85 -1.56 -8.18 13.38
CA GLY A 85 -0.63 -7.30 12.69
C GLY A 85 -0.45 -5.95 13.38
N ASP A 86 -1.55 -5.29 13.73
CA ASP A 86 -1.52 -3.99 14.41
C ASP A 86 -0.89 -4.10 15.80
N GLN A 87 -1.26 -5.13 16.58
CA GLN A 87 -0.67 -5.38 17.89
C GLN A 87 0.83 -5.70 17.83
N LEU A 88 1.27 -6.44 16.81
CA LEU A 88 2.69 -6.74 16.59
C LEU A 88 3.47 -5.49 16.15
N PHE A 89 2.86 -4.66 15.30
CA PHE A 89 3.43 -3.41 14.86
C PHE A 89 3.54 -2.39 16.00
N GLU A 90 2.50 -2.24 16.83
CA GLU A 90 2.53 -1.40 18.03
C GLU A 90 3.65 -1.82 19.00
N LYS A 91 3.75 -3.13 19.27
CA LYS A 91 4.85 -3.67 20.09
C LYS A 91 6.22 -3.40 19.48
N LEU A 92 6.34 -3.43 18.15
CA LEU A 92 7.59 -3.14 17.45
C LEU A 92 7.94 -1.65 17.53
N VAL A 93 6.96 -0.75 17.35
CA VAL A 93 7.10 0.69 17.52
C VAL A 93 7.60 1.04 18.91
N GLU A 94 7.01 0.43 19.94
CA GLU A 94 7.43 0.60 21.34
C GLU A 94 8.85 0.07 21.56
N LYS A 95 9.14 -1.15 21.12
CA LYS A 95 10.44 -1.80 21.33
C LYS A 95 11.59 -1.08 20.62
N GLN A 96 11.35 -0.56 19.42
CA GLN A 96 12.37 0.08 18.59
C GLN A 96 12.34 1.60 18.63
N ASN A 97 11.46 2.19 19.46
CA ASN A 97 11.34 3.63 19.66
C ASN A 97 11.12 4.42 18.35
N TYR A 98 10.29 3.87 17.46
CA TYR A 98 9.93 4.51 16.20
C TYR A 98 9.13 5.78 16.49
N LYS A 99 9.41 6.86 15.74
CA LYS A 99 8.73 8.15 15.91
C LYS A 99 7.92 8.50 14.68
N LYS A 100 6.88 9.31 14.82
CA LYS A 100 6.18 9.89 13.66
C LYS A 100 6.90 11.15 13.18
N CYS A 101 7.07 11.26 11.87
CA CYS A 101 7.53 12.50 11.24
C CYS A 101 6.51 13.62 11.52
N PRO A 102 6.89 14.78 12.08
CA PRO A 102 5.95 15.85 12.38
C PRO A 102 5.26 16.42 11.14
N LYS A 103 5.94 16.37 9.98
CA LYS A 103 5.45 16.93 8.71
C LYS A 103 4.47 16.02 7.96
N CYS A 104 4.71 14.72 7.93
CA CYS A 104 3.91 13.78 7.11
C CYS A 104 3.33 12.59 7.89
N GLN A 105 3.57 12.51 9.20
CA GLN A 105 3.01 11.51 10.13
C GLN A 105 3.35 10.05 9.84
N ARG A 106 4.27 9.77 8.90
CA ARG A 106 4.84 8.43 8.69
C ARG A 106 5.76 8.03 9.85
N TRP A 107 5.76 6.74 10.19
CA TRP A 107 6.68 6.15 11.15
C TRP A 107 8.10 6.12 10.58
N VAL A 108 9.08 6.55 11.39
CA VAL A 108 10.50 6.60 11.03
C VAL A 108 11.34 5.95 12.13
N GLU A 109 12.33 5.16 11.71
CA GLU A 109 13.35 4.58 12.57
C GLU A 109 14.56 5.53 12.68
N LYS A 110 15.19 5.59 13.84
CA LYS A 110 16.46 6.32 14.01
C LYS A 110 17.63 5.48 13.48
N ALA A 111 18.15 5.83 12.31
CA ALA A 111 19.29 5.13 11.70
C ALA A 111 20.65 5.40 12.38
N SER A 112 20.80 6.49 13.16
CA SER A 112 22.04 6.81 13.89
C SER A 112 21.80 7.80 15.04
N GLY A 113 22.77 7.92 15.96
CA GLY A 113 22.69 8.69 17.22
C GLY A 113 22.55 10.22 17.09
N TYR A 114 22.24 10.76 15.92
CA TYR A 114 21.92 12.17 15.78
C TYR A 114 20.45 12.44 16.14
N GLU A 115 20.25 13.27 17.16
CA GLU A 115 18.94 13.76 17.53
C GLU A 115 18.46 14.81 16.53
N ILE A 116 17.48 14.44 15.72
CA ILE A 116 16.76 15.40 14.88
C ILE A 116 15.83 16.20 15.79
N ASN A 117 16.34 17.31 16.31
CA ASN A 117 15.56 18.30 17.05
C ASN A 117 14.75 19.13 16.06
N TYR A 118 13.48 18.77 15.87
CA TYR A 118 12.52 19.65 15.21
C TYR A 118 12.09 20.71 16.22
N LYS A 119 12.59 21.94 16.03
CA LYS A 119 11.94 23.15 16.59
C LYS A 119 10.68 23.47 15.80
#